data_AF-Q7MS70-F1
#
_entry.id   AF-Q7MS70-F1
#
_cell.length_a   1.000
_cell.length_b   1.000
_cell.length_c   1.000
_cell.angle_alpha   90.00
_cell.angle_beta   90.00
_cell.angle_gamma   90.00
#
_symmetry.space_group_name_H-M   'P 1'
#
loop_
_entity.id
_entity.type
_entity.pdbx_description
1 polymer ?
#
loop_
_entity_poly.entity_id
_entity_poly.type
_entity_poly.pdbx_seq_one_letter_code
_entity_poly.pdbx_strand_id
1 'polypeptide(L)'
;MKKALIVLSLGIFTVACAYAAKEEQYKYSSKEVYQQMCSQCHGANAEGNPEKKGPALNDLSRTELEMELYNLESDKYGVGGSQHDIMEHNLKKIQEKGMKYSIPAMAEFIFENFNPKAKK
;
A
#
# COMPACT_ATOMS: atom_id res chain seq x y z
N MET A 1 -11.11 63.85 -27.59
CA MET A 1 -11.08 62.84 -28.68
C MET A 1 -9.64 62.49 -29.00
N LYS A 2 -9.22 61.24 -28.73
CA LYS A 2 -8.18 60.48 -29.45
C LYS A 2 -8.05 59.09 -28.79
N LYS A 3 -8.86 58.18 -29.34
CA LYS A 3 -8.66 56.74 -29.60
C LYS A 3 -7.92 55.91 -28.54
N ALA A 4 -8.69 54.99 -27.97
CA ALA A 4 -8.23 53.84 -27.21
C ALA A 4 -7.33 52.92 -28.05
N LEU A 5 -6.28 52.38 -27.43
CA LEU A 5 -5.64 51.14 -27.84
C LEU A 5 -5.84 50.13 -26.72
N ILE A 6 -6.74 49.20 -27.01
CA ILE A 6 -6.99 47.98 -26.25
C ILE A 6 -5.75 47.11 -26.41
N VAL A 7 -4.99 46.90 -25.33
CA VAL A 7 -4.15 45.71 -25.20
C VAL A 7 -4.92 44.77 -24.30
N LEU A 8 -5.70 43.90 -24.95
CA LEU A 8 -6.32 42.73 -24.34
C LEU A 8 -5.20 41.72 -24.07
N SER A 9 -4.37 41.96 -23.05
CA SER A 9 -3.53 40.90 -22.50
C SER A 9 -4.44 39.95 -21.75
N LEU A 10 -4.82 38.88 -22.44
CA LEU A 10 -5.48 37.70 -21.91
C LEU A 10 -4.59 37.13 -20.79
N GLY A 11 -4.75 37.67 -19.58
CA GLY A 11 -4.24 37.06 -18.37
C GLY A 11 -5.03 35.79 -18.14
N ILE A 12 -4.63 34.70 -18.78
CA ILE A 12 -5.07 33.36 -18.41
C ILE A 12 -4.48 33.12 -17.01
N PHE A 13 -5.19 33.60 -15.99
CA PHE A 13 -5.06 33.05 -14.65
C PHE A 13 -5.61 31.63 -14.75
N THR A 14 -4.75 30.71 -15.16
CA THR A 14 -5.02 29.30 -14.91
C THR A 14 -5.15 29.20 -13.40
N VAL A 15 -6.38 29.04 -12.93
CA VAL A 15 -6.64 28.54 -11.59
C VAL A 15 -6.10 27.12 -11.60
N ALA A 16 -4.79 26.98 -11.37
CA ALA A 16 -4.17 25.75 -10.96
C ALA A 16 -4.74 25.48 -9.57
N CYS A 17 -5.90 24.84 -9.54
CA CYS A 17 -6.47 24.25 -8.36
C CYS A 17 -5.42 23.24 -7.88
N ALA A 18 -4.58 23.65 -6.94
CA ALA A 18 -3.55 22.83 -6.34
C ALA A 18 -4.26 21.75 -5.51
N TYR A 19 -4.65 20.66 -6.17
CA TYR A 19 -4.93 19.40 -5.49
C TYR A 19 -3.58 18.87 -5.01
N ALA A 20 -3.10 19.38 -3.88
CA ALA A 20 -2.05 18.71 -3.14
C ALA A 20 -2.62 17.36 -2.68
N ALA A 21 -2.15 16.27 -3.30
CA ALA A 21 -2.40 14.94 -2.77
C ALA A 21 -1.87 14.92 -1.33
N LYS A 22 -2.74 14.57 -0.36
CA LYS A 22 -2.28 14.30 1.00
C LYS A 22 -1.49 13.01 0.95
N GLU A 23 -0.16 13.12 0.98
CA GLU A 23 0.72 12.00 1.30
C GLU A 23 0.38 11.53 2.73
N GLU A 24 -0.17 10.32 2.89
CA GLU A 24 -0.37 9.73 4.21
C GLU A 24 1.00 9.37 4.79
N GLN A 25 1.44 10.13 5.80
CA GLN A 25 2.70 9.89 6.48
C GLN A 25 2.56 8.71 7.46
N TYR A 26 3.21 7.59 7.16
CA TYR A 26 3.25 6.43 8.04
C TYR A 26 4.31 6.57 9.13
N LYS A 27 3.98 6.16 10.37
CA LYS A 27 4.89 6.21 11.51
C LYS A 27 6.05 5.21 11.39
N TYR A 28 5.79 4.06 10.76
CA TYR A 28 6.74 2.97 10.62
C TYR A 28 6.96 2.67 9.14
N SER A 29 8.17 2.23 8.81
CA SER A 29 8.49 1.71 7.48
C SER A 29 7.84 0.36 7.23
N SER A 30 7.67 -0.03 5.96
CA SER A 30 7.17 -1.36 5.58
C SER A 30 8.01 -2.48 6.21
N LYS A 31 9.32 -2.28 6.31
CA LYS A 31 10.24 -3.21 6.97
C LYS A 31 9.90 -3.40 8.44
N GLU A 32 9.73 -2.31 9.18
CA GLU A 32 9.40 -2.36 10.60
C GLU A 32 8.03 -3.00 10.84
N VAL A 33 7.02 -2.64 10.04
CA VAL A 33 5.70 -3.27 10.12
C VAL A 33 5.80 -4.77 9.83
N TYR A 34 6.47 -5.16 8.76
CA TYR A 34 6.63 -6.57 8.41
C TYR A 34 7.32 -7.35 9.52
N GLN A 35 8.46 -6.86 10.01
CA GLN A 35 9.23 -7.52 11.05
C GLN A 35 8.45 -7.64 12.36
N GLN A 36 7.73 -6.59 12.77
CA GLN A 36 7.04 -6.58 14.06
C GLN A 36 5.68 -7.28 14.02
N MET A 37 4.98 -7.28 12.90
CA MET A 37 3.58 -7.71 12.83
C MET A 37 3.35 -8.88 11.89
N CYS A 38 3.85 -8.80 10.66
CA CYS A 38 3.53 -9.77 9.61
C CYS A 38 4.35 -11.07 9.75
N SER A 39 5.63 -10.93 10.12
CA SER A 39 6.58 -12.05 10.21
C SER A 39 6.16 -13.12 11.22
N GLN A 40 5.39 -12.74 12.24
CA GLN A 40 4.89 -13.65 13.28
C GLN A 40 4.05 -14.79 12.69
N CYS A 41 3.37 -14.53 11.57
CA CYS A 41 2.53 -15.50 10.87
C CYS A 41 3.08 -15.86 9.48
N HIS A 42 3.73 -14.94 8.78
CA HIS A 42 4.22 -15.19 7.42
C HIS A 42 5.69 -15.62 7.36
N GLY A 43 6.36 -15.75 8.50
CA GLY A 43 7.77 -16.13 8.58
C GLY A 43 8.71 -14.93 8.45
N ALA A 44 9.99 -15.14 8.76
CA ALA A 44 10.99 -14.07 8.71
C ALA A 44 11.39 -13.69 7.28
N ASN A 45 11.21 -14.62 6.33
CA ASN A 45 11.53 -14.51 4.91
C ASN A 45 10.28 -14.68 4.03
N ALA A 46 9.09 -14.37 4.56
CA ALA A 46 7.82 -14.54 3.87
C ALA A 46 7.53 -15.99 3.40
N GLU A 47 8.16 -16.98 4.02
CA GLU A 47 8.06 -18.40 3.67
C GLU A 47 6.78 -19.09 4.17
N GLY A 48 5.96 -18.37 4.94
CA GLY A 48 4.77 -18.90 5.59
C GLY A 48 5.08 -19.59 6.91
N ASN A 49 4.04 -19.77 7.72
CA ASN A 49 4.12 -20.50 8.97
C ASN A 49 2.88 -21.41 9.12
N PRO A 50 3.03 -22.73 8.88
CA PRO A 50 1.93 -23.69 9.02
C PRO A 50 1.30 -23.72 10.41
N GLU A 51 2.09 -23.56 11.48
CA GLU A 51 1.58 -23.56 12.87
C GLU A 51 0.68 -22.35 13.16
N LYS A 52 0.93 -21.23 12.47
CA LYS A 52 0.13 -20.00 12.56
C LYS A 52 -0.89 -19.87 11.44
N LYS A 53 -0.97 -20.87 10.55
CA LYS A 53 -1.79 -20.86 9.33
C LYS A 53 -1.54 -19.65 8.42
N GLY A 54 -0.35 -19.05 8.51
CA GLY A 54 0.04 -17.93 7.65
C GLY A 54 0.61 -18.46 6.34
N PRO A 55 0.02 -18.14 5.19
CA PRO A 55 0.53 -18.59 3.89
C PRO A 55 1.88 -17.95 3.57
N ALA A 56 2.62 -18.57 2.65
CA ALA A 56 3.79 -17.95 2.05
C ALA A 56 3.38 -16.70 1.27
N LEU A 57 4.23 -15.68 1.30
CA LEU A 57 4.10 -14.46 0.51
C LEU A 57 5.28 -14.28 -0.46
N ASN A 58 6.35 -15.06 -0.31
CA ASN A 58 7.57 -14.95 -1.09
C ASN A 58 7.49 -15.64 -2.48
N ASP A 59 6.39 -16.31 -2.79
CA ASP A 59 6.10 -16.85 -4.12
C ASP A 59 5.25 -15.90 -4.98
N LEU A 60 4.56 -14.95 -4.35
CA LEU A 60 3.70 -13.95 -4.98
C LEU A 60 4.52 -12.84 -5.64
N SER A 61 4.10 -12.45 -6.85
CA SER A 61 4.59 -11.24 -7.50
C SER A 61 4.18 -9.99 -6.72
N ARG A 62 4.88 -8.87 -6.96
CA ARG A 62 4.50 -7.57 -6.37
C ARG A 62 3.03 -7.23 -6.64
N THR A 63 2.55 -7.44 -7.86
CA THR A 63 1.16 -7.12 -8.23
C THR A 63 0.17 -7.99 -7.47
N GLU A 64 0.46 -9.29 -7.30
CA GLU A 64 -0.39 -10.17 -6.49
C GLU A 64 -0.40 -9.72 -5.03
N LEU A 65 0.75 -9.40 -4.45
CA LEU A 65 0.84 -8.89 -3.07
C LEU A 65 0.05 -7.61 -2.86
N GLU A 66 0.16 -6.67 -3.79
CA GLU A 66 -0.58 -5.40 -3.75
C GLU A 66 -2.09 -5.64 -3.84
N MET A 67 -2.53 -6.54 -4.73
CA MET A 67 -3.93 -6.92 -4.83
C MET A 67 -4.45 -7.58 -3.55
N GLU A 68 -3.73 -8.55 -2.99
CA GLU A 68 -4.11 -9.21 -1.73
C GLU A 68 -4.23 -8.20 -0.58
N LEU A 69 -3.29 -7.25 -0.47
CA LEU A 69 -3.32 -6.21 0.55
C LEU A 69 -4.51 -5.25 0.36
N TYR A 70 -4.85 -4.87 -0.87
CA TYR A 70 -6.05 -4.05 -1.13
C TYR A 70 -7.34 -4.80 -0.82
N ASN A 71 -7.40 -6.11 -1.10
CA ASN A 71 -8.55 -6.94 -0.76
C ASN A 71 -8.80 -6.98 0.76
N LEU A 72 -7.74 -6.89 1.56
CA LEU A 72 -7.82 -6.84 3.02
C LEU A 72 -8.15 -5.45 3.58
N GLU A 73 -7.74 -4.35 2.92
CA GLU A 73 -8.06 -2.99 3.38
C GLU A 73 -9.41 -2.47 2.89
N SER A 74 -9.89 -3.01 1.77
CA SER A 74 -11.13 -2.59 1.16
C SER A 74 -12.03 -3.79 0.96
N ASP A 75 -13.23 -3.74 1.54
CA ASP A 75 -14.37 -4.62 1.23
C ASP A 75 -14.73 -4.64 -0.28
N LYS A 76 -13.97 -3.95 -1.14
CA LYS A 76 -14.24 -3.67 -2.54
C LYS A 76 -14.08 -4.86 -3.48
N TYR A 77 -13.21 -5.81 -3.17
CA TYR A 77 -12.79 -6.79 -4.16
C TYR A 77 -13.35 -8.20 -3.94
N GLY A 78 -13.82 -8.52 -2.72
CA GLY A 78 -14.64 -9.71 -2.45
C GLY A 78 -14.04 -11.08 -2.81
N VAL A 79 -12.76 -11.13 -3.20
CA VAL A 79 -12.03 -12.35 -3.59
C VAL A 79 -11.27 -12.89 -2.38
N GLY A 80 -12.00 -13.24 -1.33
CA GLY A 80 -11.44 -13.83 -0.12
C GLY A 80 -11.43 -15.35 -0.16
N GLY A 81 -10.25 -15.98 -0.01
CA GLY A 81 -10.15 -17.41 0.28
C GLY A 81 -10.64 -17.77 1.69
N SER A 82 -10.55 -19.05 2.09
CA SER A 82 -11.14 -19.58 3.33
C SER A 82 -10.61 -18.98 4.65
N GLN A 83 -9.57 -18.13 4.61
CA GLN A 83 -9.01 -17.45 5.78
C GLN A 83 -8.91 -15.92 5.60
N HIS A 84 -9.55 -15.35 4.58
CA HIS A 84 -9.52 -13.91 4.31
C HIS A 84 -10.04 -13.09 5.50
N ASP A 85 -11.19 -13.44 6.05
CA ASP A 85 -11.82 -12.74 7.18
C ASP A 85 -10.93 -12.69 8.43
N ILE A 86 -10.13 -13.75 8.66
CA ILE A 86 -9.18 -13.81 9.78
C ILE A 86 -8.08 -12.78 9.56
N MET A 87 -7.55 -12.72 8.33
CA MET A 87 -6.47 -11.80 8.00
C MET A 87 -6.96 -10.35 7.97
N GLU A 88 -8.17 -10.08 7.46
CA GLU A 88 -8.80 -8.76 7.47
C GLU A 88 -8.93 -8.22 8.91
N HIS A 89 -9.45 -9.04 9.82
CA HIS A 89 -9.50 -8.71 11.25
C HIS A 89 -8.13 -8.46 11.87
N ASN A 90 -7.13 -9.28 11.53
CA ASN A 90 -5.76 -9.10 12.02
C ASN A 90 -5.13 -7.82 11.47
N LEU A 91 -5.37 -7.49 10.20
CA LEU A 91 -4.89 -6.26 9.59
C LEU A 91 -5.48 -5.04 10.28
N LYS A 92 -6.78 -5.05 10.56
CA LYS A 92 -7.42 -3.99 11.34
C LYS A 92 -6.76 -3.81 12.71
N LYS A 93 -6.48 -4.89 13.44
CA LYS A 93 -5.77 -4.83 14.73
C LYS A 93 -4.33 -4.29 14.60
N ILE A 94 -3.63 -4.58 13.51
CA ILE A 94 -2.31 -4.02 13.21
C ILE A 94 -2.43 -2.50 13.04
N GLN A 95 -3.41 -2.04 12.26
CA GLN A 95 -3.67 -0.62 12.04
C GLN A 95 -4.10 0.11 13.33
N GLU A 96 -4.91 -0.52 14.20
CA GLU A 96 -5.31 0.00 15.51
C GLU A 96 -4.12 0.20 16.46
N LYS A 97 -3.05 -0.60 16.31
CA LYS A 97 -1.78 -0.41 17.02
C LYS A 97 -0.92 0.74 16.45
N GLY A 98 -1.42 1.45 15.44
CA GLY A 98 -0.70 2.51 14.75
C GLY A 98 0.34 2.02 13.74
N MET A 99 0.34 0.72 13.40
CA MET A 99 1.26 0.10 12.44
C MET A 99 0.69 0.18 11.01
N LYS A 100 0.15 1.33 10.63
CA LYS A 100 -0.29 1.60 9.26
C LYS A 100 0.91 1.65 8.31
N TYR A 101 0.69 1.29 7.05
CA TYR A 101 1.70 1.27 6.01
C TYR A 101 1.08 1.56 4.64
N SER A 102 1.91 1.95 3.67
CA SER A 102 1.51 2.04 2.27
C SER A 102 1.44 0.64 1.66
N ILE A 103 0.30 0.26 1.10
CA ILE A 103 0.13 -1.01 0.39
C ILE A 103 1.20 -1.18 -0.71
N PRO A 104 1.37 -0.23 -1.67
CA PRO A 104 2.40 -0.35 -2.69
C PRO A 104 3.81 -0.56 -2.10
N ALA A 105 4.14 0.20 -1.05
CA ALA A 105 5.46 0.10 -0.42
C ALA A 105 5.65 -1.22 0.34
N MET A 106 4.58 -1.82 0.88
CA MET A 106 4.64 -3.12 1.54
C MET A 106 4.79 -4.25 0.53
N ALA A 107 4.01 -4.21 -0.56
CA ALA A 107 4.10 -5.18 -1.64
C ALA A 107 5.50 -5.18 -2.29
N GLU A 108 6.03 -3.99 -2.59
CA GLU A 108 7.41 -3.82 -3.10
C GLU A 108 8.43 -4.37 -2.11
N PHE A 109 8.31 -4.01 -0.81
CA PHE A 109 9.24 -4.50 0.21
C PHE A 109 9.27 -6.03 0.28
N ILE A 110 8.12 -6.70 0.32
CA ILE A 110 8.04 -8.16 0.41
C ILE A 110 8.65 -8.79 -0.85
N PHE A 111 8.27 -8.30 -2.03
CA PHE A 111 8.75 -8.84 -3.30
C PHE A 111 10.27 -8.73 -3.43
N GLU A 112 10.83 -7.52 -3.27
CA GLU A 112 12.25 -7.25 -3.49
C GLU A 112 13.16 -7.94 -2.47
N ASN A 113 12.67 -8.16 -1.24
CA ASN A 113 13.51 -8.74 -0.17
C ASN A 113 13.39 -10.26 -0.08
N PHE A 114 12.24 -10.84 -0.46
CA PHE A 114 11.95 -12.24 -0.17
C PHE A 114 11.62 -13.08 -1.40
N ASN A 115 11.14 -12.49 -2.50
CA ASN A 115 10.79 -13.28 -3.67
C ASN A 115 12.05 -13.71 -4.44
N PRO A 116 12.28 -15.02 -4.68
CA PRO A 116 13.43 -15.49 -5.45
C PRO A 116 13.50 -14.99 -6.89
N LYS A 117 12.37 -14.53 -7.45
CA LYS A 117 12.25 -14.00 -8.81
C LYS A 117 12.49 -12.48 -8.89
N ALA A 118 12.66 -11.78 -7.77
CA ALA A 118 13.02 -10.36 -7.79
C ALA A 118 14.40 -10.19 -8.44
N LYS A 119 14.49 -9.26 -9.40
CA LYS A 119 15.76 -8.95 -10.06
C LYS A 119 16.55 -8.01 -9.16
N LYS A 120 17.55 -8.54 -8.47
CA LYS A 120 18.50 -7.75 -7.66
C LYS A 120 19.40 -6.89 -8.53
#